data_AF-A0A9P9QZ14-F1
#
_entry.id   AF-A0A9P9QZ14-F1
#
_cell.length_a   1.000
_cell.length_b   1.000
_cell.length_c   1.000
_cell.angle_alpha   90.00
_cell.angle_beta   90.00
_cell.angle_gamma   90.00
#
_symmetry.space_group_name_H-M   'P 1'
#
loop_
_entity.id
_entity.type
_entity.pdbx_description
1 polymer ?
#
loop_
_entity_poly.entity_id
_entity_poly.type
_entity_poly.pdbx_seq_one_letter_code
_entity_poly.pdbx_strand_id
1 'polypeptide(L)'
;TEVARHWYLKAPDKALMTARLYLHLAILARSNPLQQLFYHAKSLCVVIPFTSARESILTLFDPVLNPEIHYGQYRLPPLDTSSVKDHGLLFTRKNMEKFDPTVNEFLCL
;
A
#
# COMPACT_ATOMS: atom_id res chain seq x y z
N THR A 1 -6.08 -35.87 -7.90
CA THR A 1 -6.32 -34.58 -7.23
C THR A 1 -5.16 -34.13 -6.33
N GLU A 2 -4.31 -35.03 -5.83
CA GLU A 2 -3.15 -34.69 -4.99
C GLU A 2 -1.95 -34.13 -5.78
N VAL A 3 -1.68 -34.65 -6.97
CA VAL A 3 -0.59 -34.20 -7.87
C VAL A 3 -0.82 -32.78 -8.37
N ALA A 4 -2.06 -32.42 -8.73
CA ALA A 4 -2.41 -31.05 -9.13
C ALA A 4 -2.22 -30.06 -7.97
N ARG A 5 -2.64 -30.43 -6.75
CA ARG A 5 -2.38 -29.64 -5.54
C ARG A 5 -0.88 -29.48 -5.28
N HIS A 6 -0.09 -30.55 -5.46
CA HIS A 6 1.37 -30.51 -5.33
C HIS A 6 2.02 -29.55 -6.34
N TRP A 7 1.62 -29.59 -7.62
CA TRP A 7 2.15 -28.68 -8.65
C TRP A 7 1.69 -27.23 -8.48
N TYR A 8 0.47 -26.98 -8.00
CA TYR A 8 0.02 -25.63 -7.66
C TYR A 8 0.75 -25.05 -6.44
N LEU A 9 1.04 -25.88 -5.41
CA LEU A 9 1.89 -25.49 -4.28
C LEU A 9 3.35 -25.28 -4.70
N LYS A 10 3.82 -26.01 -5.73
CA LYS A 10 5.12 -25.86 -6.39
C LYS A 10 5.15 -24.84 -7.53
N ALA A 11 4.15 -23.97 -7.66
CA ALA A 11 4.18 -22.86 -8.60
C ALA A 11 4.52 -21.50 -7.94
N PRO A 12 5.65 -21.35 -7.21
CA PRO A 12 6.14 -20.04 -6.77
C PRO A 12 6.17 -19.02 -7.90
N ASP A 13 6.49 -19.44 -9.12
CA ASP A 13 6.57 -18.55 -10.27
C ASP A 13 5.26 -17.81 -10.52
N LYS A 14 4.10 -18.47 -10.46
CA LYS A 14 2.82 -17.79 -10.69
C LYS A 14 2.51 -16.78 -9.58
N ALA A 15 2.77 -17.16 -8.33
CA ALA A 15 2.56 -16.29 -7.18
C ALA A 15 3.51 -15.08 -7.18
N LEU A 16 4.79 -15.30 -7.46
CA LEU A 16 5.82 -14.27 -7.58
C LEU A 16 5.57 -13.33 -8.78
N MET A 17 5.16 -13.87 -9.93
CA MET A 17 4.78 -13.06 -11.09
C MET A 17 3.55 -12.19 -10.79
N THR A 18 2.60 -12.70 -10.01
CA THR A 18 1.45 -11.92 -9.53
C THR A 18 1.89 -10.79 -8.59
N ALA A 19 2.79 -11.07 -7.65
CA ALA A 19 3.35 -10.06 -6.74
C ALA A 19 4.05 -8.93 -7.50
N ARG A 20 4.89 -9.29 -8.48
CA ARG A 20 5.64 -8.36 -9.33
C ARG A 20 4.71 -7.55 -10.23
N LEU A 21 3.69 -8.18 -10.81
CA LEU A 21 2.67 -7.48 -11.60
C LEU A 21 2.01 -6.37 -10.78
N TYR A 22 1.56 -6.67 -9.56
CA TYR A 22 0.96 -5.64 -8.70
C TYR A 22 1.94 -4.54 -8.32
N LEU A 23 3.22 -4.86 -8.08
CA LEU A 23 4.21 -3.81 -7.86
C LEU A 23 4.37 -2.90 -9.10
N HIS A 24 4.42 -3.47 -10.30
CA HIS A 24 4.50 -2.68 -11.53
C HIS A 24 3.26 -1.78 -11.69
N LEU A 25 2.07 -2.30 -11.39
CA LEU A 25 0.84 -1.50 -11.39
C LEU A 25 0.88 -0.36 -10.36
N ALA A 26 1.48 -0.60 -9.18
CA ALA A 26 1.69 0.46 -8.18
C ALA A 26 2.60 1.58 -8.70
N ILE A 27 3.69 1.23 -9.40
CA ILE A 27 4.60 2.20 -10.02
C ILE A 27 3.90 3.03 -11.10
N LEU A 28 3.00 2.41 -11.88
CA LEU A 28 2.21 3.12 -12.89
C LEU A 28 1.14 4.03 -12.26
N ALA A 29 0.66 3.72 -11.07
CA ALA A 29 -0.36 4.48 -10.34
C ALA A 29 0.19 5.67 -9.53
N ARG A 30 1.44 6.13 -9.77
CA ARG A 30 2.08 7.23 -9.00
C ARG A 30 1.28 8.53 -8.91
N SER A 31 0.43 8.81 -9.89
CA SER A 31 -0.44 10.00 -9.88
C SER A 31 -1.70 9.84 -9.01
N ASN A 32 -2.02 8.62 -8.59
CA ASN A 32 -3.16 8.28 -7.75
C ASN A 32 -2.68 7.47 -6.52
N PRO A 33 -2.37 8.15 -5.40
CA PRO A 33 -1.82 7.52 -4.20
C PRO A 33 -2.74 6.43 -3.60
N LEU A 34 -4.06 6.57 -3.69
CA LEU A 34 -4.99 5.55 -3.21
C LEU A 34 -4.93 4.27 -4.06
N GLN A 35 -4.84 4.42 -5.38
CA GLN A 35 -4.66 3.29 -6.29
C GLN A 35 -3.26 2.67 -6.13
N GLN A 36 -2.23 3.48 -5.92
CA GLN A 36 -0.88 3.04 -5.61
C GLN A 36 -0.84 2.22 -4.31
N LEU A 37 -1.54 2.68 -3.26
CA LEU A 37 -1.71 1.96 -1.99
C LEU A 37 -2.35 0.58 -2.21
N PHE A 38 -3.45 0.53 -2.97
CA PHE A 38 -4.15 -0.71 -3.29
C PHE A 38 -3.22 -1.74 -3.95
N TYR A 39 -2.46 -1.33 -4.96
CA TYR A 39 -1.56 -2.25 -5.66
C TYR A 39 -0.36 -2.68 -4.82
N HIS A 40 0.21 -1.80 -4.00
CA HIS A 40 1.22 -2.21 -3.02
C HIS A 40 0.67 -3.24 -2.03
N ALA A 41 -0.52 -3.01 -1.49
CA ALA A 41 -1.18 -3.95 -0.58
C ALA A 41 -1.40 -5.32 -1.26
N LYS A 42 -1.86 -5.33 -2.51
CA LYS A 42 -1.97 -6.58 -3.30
C LYS A 42 -0.63 -7.29 -3.46
N SER A 43 0.46 -6.56 -3.75
CA SER A 43 1.81 -7.12 -3.90
C SER A 43 2.37 -7.71 -2.59
N LEU A 44 1.98 -7.15 -1.44
CA LEU A 44 2.40 -7.59 -0.11
C LEU A 44 1.53 -8.73 0.45
N CYS A 45 0.27 -8.83 0.03
CA CYS A 45 -0.70 -9.80 0.55
C CYS A 45 -0.94 -11.01 -0.38
N VAL A 46 -0.16 -11.18 -1.44
CA VAL A 46 -0.19 -12.43 -2.23
C VAL A 46 0.46 -13.59 -1.46
N VAL A 47 0.24 -14.83 -1.95
CA VAL A 47 0.76 -16.07 -1.34
C VAL A 47 2.27 -16.04 -1.10
N ILE A 48 3.03 -15.40 -1.99
CA ILE A 48 4.48 -15.17 -1.81
C ILE A 48 4.73 -13.66 -1.91
N PRO A 49 4.82 -12.95 -0.78
CA PRO A 49 4.97 -11.50 -0.76
C PRO A 49 6.23 -11.03 -1.48
N PHE A 50 6.12 -9.93 -2.24
CA PHE A 50 7.31 -9.28 -2.80
C PHE A 50 7.87 -8.28 -1.79
N THR A 51 8.88 -8.69 -1.02
CA THR A 51 9.40 -7.90 0.12
C THR A 51 9.91 -6.52 -0.27
N SER A 52 10.42 -6.32 -1.49
CA SER A 52 10.83 -4.98 -1.96
C SER A 52 9.64 -4.01 -2.11
N ALA A 53 8.40 -4.50 -2.18
CA ALA A 53 7.20 -3.66 -2.12
C ALA A 53 7.06 -2.96 -0.75
N ARG A 54 7.64 -3.53 0.32
CA ARG A 54 7.57 -3.00 1.69
C ARG A 54 8.37 -1.71 1.87
N GLU A 55 9.51 -1.60 1.20
CA GLU A 55 10.33 -0.39 1.24
C GLU A 55 9.78 0.67 0.27
N SER A 56 9.32 0.26 -0.91
CA SER A 56 8.76 1.19 -1.90
C SER A 56 7.45 1.86 -1.45
N ILE A 57 6.58 1.17 -0.72
CA ILE A 57 5.34 1.76 -0.19
C ILE A 57 5.61 2.86 0.85
N LEU A 58 6.78 2.91 1.51
CA LEU A 58 7.08 4.00 2.45
C LEU A 58 7.15 5.36 1.75
N THR A 59 7.62 5.39 0.50
CA THR A 59 7.69 6.62 -0.30
C THR A 59 6.30 7.18 -0.64
N LEU A 60 5.27 6.34 -0.61
CA LEU A 60 3.88 6.73 -0.79
C LEU A 60 3.31 7.42 0.46
N PHE A 61 3.75 7.00 1.64
CA PHE A 61 3.24 7.56 2.89
C PHE A 61 3.94 8.86 3.30
N ASP A 62 5.18 9.05 2.86
CA ASP A 62 5.99 10.20 3.27
C ASP A 62 5.29 11.56 3.06
N PRO A 63 4.65 11.84 1.90
CA PRO A 63 4.01 13.13 1.70
C PRO A 63 2.73 13.36 2.54
N VAL A 64 2.02 12.29 2.94
CA VAL A 64 0.82 12.41 3.80
C VAL A 64 1.14 12.43 5.29
N LEU A 65 2.29 11.86 5.69
CA LEU A 65 2.76 11.85 7.07
C LEU A 65 3.59 13.10 7.40
N ASN A 66 4.26 13.68 6.40
CA ASN A 66 5.10 14.87 6.51
C ASN A 66 4.65 15.99 5.55
N PRO A 67 3.39 16.48 5.65
CA PRO A 67 2.85 17.47 4.71
C PRO A 67 3.64 18.79 4.71
N GLU A 68 4.28 19.13 5.82
CA GLU A 68 5.15 20.31 5.99
C GLU A 68 6.39 20.30 5.08
N ILE A 69 6.83 19.11 4.66
CA ILE A 69 8.02 18.92 3.81
C ILE A 69 7.60 18.78 2.34
N HIS A 70 6.40 18.25 2.11
CA HIS A 70 5.92 17.78 0.81
C HIS A 70 4.69 18.56 0.30
N TYR A 71 4.62 19.84 0.62
CA TYR A 71 3.50 20.72 0.25
C TYR A 71 3.07 20.57 -1.21
N GLY A 72 1.81 20.17 -1.42
CA GLY A 72 1.20 20.05 -2.75
C GLY A 72 1.60 18.84 -3.58
N GLN A 73 2.36 17.88 -3.01
CA GLN A 73 2.82 16.69 -3.72
C GLN A 73 1.69 15.69 -4.03
N TYR A 74 0.66 15.65 -3.19
CA TYR A 74 -0.61 14.98 -3.49
C TYR A 74 -1.75 15.99 -3.53
N ARG A 75 -2.50 16.00 -4.64
CA ARG A 75 -3.76 16.72 -4.78
C ARG A 75 -4.90 15.72 -4.74
N LEU A 76 -5.07 15.11 -3.57
CA LEU A 76 -6.13 14.15 -3.32
C LEU A 76 -7.34 14.82 -2.66
N PRO A 77 -8.56 14.31 -2.89
CA PRO A 77 -9.70 14.62 -2.03
C PRO A 77 -9.38 14.34 -0.54
N PRO A 78 -10.05 15.03 0.40
CA PRO A 78 -9.84 14.81 1.84
C PRO A 78 -10.04 13.36 2.29
N LEU A 79 -11.04 12.67 1.73
CA LEU A 79 -11.33 11.25 2.00
C LEU A 79 -10.17 10.34 1.61
N ASP A 80 -9.63 10.51 0.41
CA ASP A 80 -8.51 9.71 -0.08
C ASP A 80 -7.24 9.99 0.73
N THR A 81 -7.04 11.27 1.09
CA THR A 81 -5.89 11.71 1.89
C THR A 81 -5.91 11.08 3.29
N SER A 82 -7.04 11.15 3.99
CA SER A 82 -7.21 10.56 5.33
C SER A 82 -7.04 9.04 5.29
N SER A 83 -7.66 8.35 4.33
CA SER A 83 -7.48 6.90 4.14
C SER A 83 -6.00 6.52 3.92
N VAL A 84 -5.28 7.22 3.04
CA VAL A 84 -3.86 6.91 2.78
C VAL A 84 -2.99 7.20 4.01
N LYS A 85 -3.30 8.28 4.75
CA LYS A 85 -2.60 8.67 5.99
C LYS A 85 -2.81 7.65 7.11
N ASP A 86 -4.04 7.18 7.33
CA ASP A 86 -4.36 6.14 8.32
C ASP A 86 -3.57 4.86 8.06
N HIS A 87 -3.53 4.42 6.80
CA HIS A 87 -2.75 3.25 6.40
C HIS A 87 -1.26 3.48 6.61
N GLY A 88 -0.75 4.68 6.34
CA GLY A 88 0.65 5.03 6.60
C GLY A 88 1.02 4.97 8.09
N LEU A 89 0.16 5.49 8.96
CA LEU A 89 0.36 5.42 10.41
C LEU A 89 0.35 3.97 10.90
N LEU A 90 -0.65 3.17 10.49
CA LEU A 90 -0.76 1.78 10.87
C LEU A 90 0.40 0.92 10.35
N PHE A 91 0.81 1.14 9.10
CA PHE A 91 1.87 0.38 8.44
C PHE A 91 3.25 0.66 9.06
N THR A 92 3.54 1.93 9.36
CA THR A 92 4.83 2.33 9.94
C THR A 92 4.87 2.15 11.45
N ARG A 93 3.71 2.10 12.12
CA ARG A 93 3.56 2.13 13.59
C ARG A 93 4.29 3.31 14.24
N LYS A 94 4.41 4.42 13.51
CA LYS A 94 5.03 5.67 13.97
C LYS A 94 3.94 6.69 14.25
N ASN A 95 4.18 7.57 15.22
CA ASN A 95 3.27 8.67 15.59
C ASN A 95 1.83 8.19 15.82
N MET A 96 1.66 7.06 16.52
CA MET A 96 0.35 6.41 16.71
C MET A 96 -0.65 7.28 17.48
N GLU A 97 -0.18 8.29 18.22
CA GLU A 97 -1.02 9.33 18.82
C GLU A 97 -1.84 10.12 17.78
N LYS A 98 -1.43 10.10 16.50
CA LYS A 98 -2.16 10.73 15.39
C LYS A 98 -3.15 9.79 14.70
N PHE A 99 -3.18 8.50 15.07
CA PHE A 99 -4.03 7.51 14.42
C PHE A 99 -5.51 7.76 14.71
N ASP A 100 -5.93 7.76 15.98
CA ASP A 100 -7.35 7.95 16.33
C ASP A 100 -7.92 9.28 15.80
N PRO A 101 -7.22 10.43 15.86
CA PRO A 101 -7.69 11.65 15.23
C PRO A 101 -7.89 11.53 13.71
N THR A 102 -6.97 10.85 13.01
CA THR A 102 -7.03 10.73 11.54
C THR A 102 -8.16 9.77 11.12
N VAL A 103 -8.37 8.68 11.85
CA VAL A 103 -9.50 7.77 11.62
C VAL A 103 -10.83 8.48 11.88
N ASN A 104 -10.93 9.30 12.93
CA ASN A 104 -12.13 10.08 13.18
C ASN A 104 -12.40 11.10 12.06
N GLU A 105 -11.36 11.73 11.51
CA GLU A 105 -11.49 12.61 10.35
C GLU A 105 -12.03 11.83 9.13
N PHE A 106 -11.48 10.65 8.85
CA PHE A 106 -11.96 9.77 7.78
C PHE A 106 -13.44 9.36 7.95
N LEU A 107 -13.84 8.98 9.17
CA LEU A 107 -15.20 8.53 9.47
C LEU A 107 -16.23 9.68 9.52
N CYS A 108 -15.80 10.92 9.70
CA CYS A 108 -16.67 12.10 9.76
C CYS A 108 -16.89 12.80 8.41
N LEU A 109 -16.18 12.38 7.35
CA LEU A 109 -16.30 12.89 5.98
C LEU A 109 -17.45 12.22 5.22
#